data_AF-A0A7Y3TUF5-F1
#
_entry.id   AF-A0A7Y3TUF5-F1
#
_cell.length_a   1.000
_cell.length_b   1.000
_cell.length_c   1.000
_cell.angle_alpha   90.00
_cell.angle_beta   90.00
_cell.angle_gamma   90.00
#
_symmetry.space_group_name_H-M   'P 1'
#
loop_
_entity.id
_entity.type
_entity.pdbx_description
1 polymer ?
#
loop_
_entity_poly.entity_id
_entity_poly.type
_entity_poly.pdbx_seq_one_letter_code
_entity_poly.pdbx_strand_id
1 'polypeptide(L)'
;MNQASYPRLEMADDLIHDRTLYGKTKAEVIELLGKPSNDGYFKTYDLVYWLGPSRGGFSVDSEWLLIQLNDSGRVSKYELGRD
;
A
#
# COMPACT_ATOMS: atom_id res chain seq x y z
N MET A 1 -5.57 -15.40 -22.72
CA MET A 1 -5.31 -15.10 -21.30
C MET A 1 -5.20 -13.59 -21.18
N ASN A 2 -6.31 -12.90 -20.90
CA ASN A 2 -6.27 -11.45 -20.66
C ASN A 2 -6.02 -11.24 -19.17
N GLN A 3 -4.78 -10.99 -18.78
CA GLN A 3 -4.52 -10.45 -17.45
C GLN A 3 -5.14 -9.06 -17.39
N ALA A 4 -6.07 -8.85 -16.47
CA ALA A 4 -6.52 -7.50 -16.15
C ALA A 4 -5.31 -6.74 -15.60
N SER A 5 -4.83 -5.73 -16.33
CA SER A 5 -3.79 -4.83 -15.83
C SER A 5 -4.37 -4.08 -14.64
N TYR A 6 -3.84 -4.31 -13.45
CA TYR A 6 -4.15 -3.52 -12.27
C TYR A 6 -3.02 -2.49 -12.07
N PRO A 7 -3.09 -1.30 -12.70
CA PRO A 7 -1.99 -0.35 -12.71
C PRO A 7 -1.53 0.07 -11.31
N ARG A 8 -2.45 0.07 -10.33
CA ARG A 8 -2.10 0.37 -8.92
C ARG A 8 -1.22 -0.69 -8.29
N LEU A 9 -1.35 -1.95 -8.69
CA LEU A 9 -0.59 -3.06 -8.13
C LEU A 9 0.83 -3.07 -8.71
N GLU A 10 0.99 -2.75 -10.01
CA GLU A 10 2.33 -2.57 -10.63
C GLU A 10 3.06 -1.37 -10.01
N MET A 11 2.37 -0.24 -9.80
CA MET A 11 2.97 0.91 -9.13
C MET A 11 3.37 0.62 -7.67
N ALA A 12 2.61 -0.22 -6.97
CA ALA A 12 2.92 -0.58 -5.59
C ALA A 12 4.19 -1.43 -5.47
N ASP A 13 4.39 -2.37 -6.40
CA ASP A 13 5.63 -3.17 -6.48
C ASP A 13 6.85 -2.24 -6.66
N ASP A 14 6.78 -1.28 -7.59
CA ASP A 14 7.87 -0.32 -7.84
C ASP A 14 8.12 0.59 -6.62
N LEU A 15 7.06 1.08 -5.97
CA LEU A 15 7.16 1.92 -4.77
C LEU A 15 7.85 1.20 -3.59
N ILE A 16 7.60 -0.09 -3.45
CA ILE A 16 8.24 -0.93 -2.43
C ILE A 16 9.68 -1.23 -2.82
N HIS A 17 9.91 -1.61 -4.08
CA HIS A 17 11.23 -1.97 -4.59
C HIS A 17 12.22 -0.80 -4.46
N ASP A 18 11.79 0.41 -4.83
CA ASP A 18 12.64 1.60 -4.86
C ASP A 18 12.80 2.27 -3.49
N ARG A 19 12.16 1.71 -2.46
CA ARG A 19 12.08 2.25 -1.10
C ARG A 19 11.58 3.70 -1.03
N THR A 20 10.83 4.13 -2.03
CA THR A 20 10.43 5.53 -2.26
C THR A 20 9.69 6.14 -1.08
N LEU A 21 8.98 5.32 -0.30
CA LEU A 21 8.15 5.81 0.80
C LEU A 21 8.95 6.08 2.09
N TYR A 22 10.14 5.50 2.25
CA TYR A 22 10.89 5.60 3.51
C TYR A 22 11.25 7.07 3.84
N GLY A 23 10.98 7.50 5.07
CA GLY A 23 11.28 8.86 5.53
C GLY A 23 10.32 9.96 5.05
N LYS A 24 9.39 9.66 4.14
CA LYS A 24 8.35 10.61 3.70
C LYS A 24 7.37 10.91 4.83
N THR A 25 6.86 12.13 4.85
CA THR A 25 5.76 12.51 5.75
C THR A 25 4.44 11.93 5.26
N LYS A 26 3.47 11.83 6.16
CA LYS A 26 2.09 11.45 5.79
C LYS A 26 1.53 12.26 4.61
N ALA A 27 1.79 13.57 4.58
CA ALA A 27 1.30 14.45 3.52
C ALA A 27 1.94 14.09 2.16
N GLU A 28 3.25 13.88 2.11
CA GLU A 28 3.95 13.45 0.89
C GLU A 28 3.46 12.08 0.40
N VAL A 29 3.20 11.14 1.31
CA VAL A 29 2.63 9.84 0.95
C VAL A 29 1.24 10.01 0.33
N ILE A 30 0.40 10.88 0.89
CA ILE A 30 -0.94 11.15 0.36
C ILE A 30 -0.87 11.87 -0.99
N GLU A 31 0.10 12.75 -1.19
CA GLU A 31 0.32 13.43 -2.46
C GLU A 31 0.73 12.44 -3.57
N LEU A 32 1.55 11.45 -3.23
CA LEU A 32 2.02 10.42 -4.16
C LEU A 32 0.96 9.35 -4.45
N LEU A 33 0.28 8.86 -3.42
CA LEU A 33 -0.59 7.67 -3.50
C LEU A 33 -2.08 8.02 -3.50
N GLY A 34 -2.42 9.25 -3.18
CA GLY A 34 -3.80 9.69 -2.95
C GLY A 34 -4.28 9.40 -1.52
N LYS A 35 -5.60 9.42 -1.33
CA LYS A 35 -6.22 9.24 -0.01
C LYS A 35 -6.14 7.75 0.40
N PRO A 36 -5.76 7.43 1.65
CA PRO A 36 -5.73 6.05 2.15
C PRO A 36 -7.14 5.46 2.24
N SER A 37 -7.21 4.15 2.03
CA SER A 37 -8.38 3.26 2.20
C SER A 37 -8.50 2.79 3.65
N ASN A 38 -8.40 3.70 4.63
CA ASN A 38 -8.46 3.36 6.06
C ASN A 38 -9.86 2.83 6.45
N ASP A 39 -10.18 1.61 6.05
CA ASP A 39 -11.44 0.93 6.33
C ASP A 39 -11.41 0.25 7.73
N GLY A 40 -10.32 0.41 8.47
CA GLY A 40 -10.18 -0.07 9.84
C GLY A 40 -9.82 -1.55 9.98
N TYR A 41 -9.52 -2.24 8.87
CA TYR A 41 -9.08 -3.63 8.86
C TYR A 41 -7.71 -3.80 9.54
N PHE A 42 -6.75 -2.93 9.20
CA PHE A 42 -5.39 -2.93 9.76
C PHE A 42 -5.17 -1.78 10.76
N LYS A 43 -5.76 -1.90 11.96
CA LYS A 43 -5.75 -0.83 12.99
C LYS A 43 -4.37 -0.48 13.55
N THR A 44 -3.38 -1.33 13.36
CA THR A 44 -2.01 -1.14 13.80
C THR A 44 -1.19 -0.24 12.89
N TYR A 45 -1.70 0.10 11.70
CA TYR A 45 -1.00 0.90 10.70
C TYR A 45 -1.65 2.28 10.55
N ASP A 46 -0.83 3.29 10.28
CA ASP A 46 -1.27 4.68 10.17
C ASP A 46 -1.97 4.95 8.84
N LEU A 47 -1.46 4.36 7.76
CA LEU A 47 -2.03 4.48 6.42
C LEU A 47 -2.15 3.09 5.79
N VAL A 48 -3.33 2.82 5.26
CA VAL A 48 -3.67 1.57 4.57
C VAL A 48 -4.15 1.91 3.17
N TYR A 49 -3.61 1.25 2.15
CA TYR A 49 -4.03 1.41 0.77
C TYR A 49 -4.43 0.07 0.18
N TRP A 50 -5.63 -0.02 -0.37
CA TRP A 50 -6.05 -1.20 -1.10
C TRP A 50 -5.41 -1.20 -2.49
N LEU A 51 -4.62 -2.23 -2.80
CA LEU A 51 -3.91 -2.36 -4.06
C LEU A 51 -4.76 -3.04 -5.13
N GLY A 52 -5.70 -3.89 -4.70
CA GLY A 52 -6.59 -4.65 -5.58
C GLY A 52 -6.66 -6.13 -5.20
N PRO A 53 -7.40 -6.93 -5.98
CA PRO A 53 -7.42 -8.38 -5.83
C PRO A 53 -6.08 -9.01 -6.25
N SER A 54 -5.68 -10.09 -5.58
CA SER A 54 -4.44 -10.83 -5.82
C SER A 54 -4.30 -11.30 -7.28
N ARG A 55 -3.07 -11.29 -7.78
CA ARG A 55 -2.69 -11.78 -9.12
C ARG A 55 -2.71 -13.32 -9.19
N GLY A 56 -3.87 -13.93 -9.02
CA GLY A 56 -4.06 -15.38 -9.15
C GLY A 56 -5.53 -15.70 -9.37
N GLY A 57 -5.86 -16.27 -10.54
CA GLY A 57 -7.24 -16.45 -11.03
C GLY A 57 -8.20 -17.32 -10.20
N PHE A 58 -7.85 -17.66 -8.96
CA PHE A 58 -8.65 -18.51 -8.06
C PHE A 58 -8.63 -18.06 -6.59
N SER A 59 -7.96 -16.95 -6.24
CA SER A 59 -7.85 -16.47 -4.86
C SER A 59 -8.42 -15.06 -4.75
N VAL A 60 -9.45 -14.88 -3.91
CA VAL A 60 -10.14 -13.60 -3.65
C VAL A 60 -9.38 -12.76 -2.61
N ASP A 61 -8.12 -13.10 -2.37
CA ASP A 61 -7.29 -12.47 -1.36
C ASP A 61 -6.94 -11.06 -1.84
N SER A 62 -7.23 -10.03 -1.04
CA SER A 62 -6.91 -8.65 -1.39
C SER A 62 -5.49 -8.30 -0.97
N GLU A 63 -4.76 -7.58 -1.81
CA GLU A 63 -3.44 -7.03 -1.46
C GLU A 63 -3.56 -5.58 -0.98
N TRP A 64 -2.81 -5.29 0.08
CA TRP A 64 -2.85 -4.00 0.78
C TRP A 64 -1.43 -3.48 1.00
N LEU A 65 -1.21 -2.18 0.80
CA LEU A 65 0.01 -1.51 1.24
C LEU A 65 -0.24 -0.91 2.63
N LEU A 66 0.50 -1.41 3.60
CA LEU A 66 0.41 -1.03 5.00
C LEU A 66 1.60 -0.16 5.34
N ILE A 67 1.37 1.03 5.92
CA ILE A 67 2.42 2.00 6.22
C ILE A 67 2.31 2.44 7.68
N GLN A 68 3.46 2.44 8.35
CA GLN A 68 3.61 2.92 9.72
C GLN A 68 4.51 4.15 9.76
N LEU A 69 4.09 5.12 10.57
CA LEU A 69 4.83 6.34 10.84
C LEU A 69 5.57 6.21 12.18
N ASN A 70 6.72 6.87 12.31
CA ASN A 70 7.39 7.07 13.59
C ASN A 70 6.80 8.27 14.35
N ASP A 71 7.33 8.52 15.56
CA ASP A 71 6.93 9.64 16.42
C ASP A 71 7.12 11.02 15.77
N SER A 72 7.97 11.12 14.74
CA SER A 72 8.17 12.34 13.95
C SER A 72 7.19 12.49 12.76
N GLY A 73 6.21 11.59 12.63
CA GLY A 73 5.22 11.59 11.55
C GLY A 73 5.77 11.18 10.17
N ARG A 74 6.91 10.48 10.15
CA ARG A 74 7.58 10.00 8.92
C ARG A 74 7.50 8.49 8.80
N VAL A 75 7.41 8.00 7.57
CA VAL A 75 7.38 6.57 7.26
C VAL A 75 8.63 5.88 7.80
N SER A 76 8.42 4.96 8.73
CA SER A 76 9.47 4.13 9.33
C SER A 76 9.41 2.69 8.85
N LYS A 77 8.22 2.22 8.47
CA LYS A 77 7.99 0.86 7.98
C LYS A 77 6.84 0.86 6.98
N TYR A 78 6.93 0.00 5.97
CA TYR A 78 5.82 -0.33 5.09
C TYR A 78 5.97 -1.76 4.58
N GLU A 79 4.85 -2.43 4.34
CA GLU A 79 4.82 -3.83 3.89
C GLU A 79 3.53 -4.14 3.11
N LEU A 80 3.54 -5.27 2.39
CA LEU A 80 2.36 -5.83 1.75
C LEU A 80 1.61 -6.73 2.73
N GLY A 81 0.34 -6.40 2.96
CA GLY A 81 -0.61 -7.25 3.66
C GLY A 81 -1.49 -8.03 2.69
N ARG A 82 -1.88 -9.25 3.09
CA ARG A 82 -2.88 -10.07 2.42
C ARG A 82 -3.99 -10.41 3.40
N ASP A 83 -5.23 -10.36 2.93
CA ASP A 83 -6.42 -10.92 3.60
C ASP A 83 -6.72 -12.29 3.00
#